data_AF-A0A820GSY3-F1
#
_entry.id   AF-A0A820GSY3-F1
#
_cell.length_a   1.000
_cell.length_b   1.000
_cell.length_c   1.000
_cell.angle_alpha   90.00
_cell.angle_beta   90.00
_cell.angle_gamma   90.00
#
_symmetry.space_group_name_H-M   'P 1'
#
loop_
_entity.id
_entity.type
_entity.pdbx_description
1 polymer ?
#
loop_
_entity_poly.entity_id
_entity_poly.type
_entity_poly.pdbx_seq_one_letter_code
_entity_poly.pdbx_strand_id
1 'polypeptide(L)'
;LVASSPDKALEFSKKSLEIRLEILPEDHATIGFCHHDIGVAYYNKSMFDEAIKHYKEAIEIYEKHLFDEEEYQFNVREVYGLCHSNIAGIYTKQDDYDSTFNFKMKALSIDKKTRYLTEKEKEAQCFFDIGEELLDKDSDKALEFTKKSLEIRLEILPEDHVTIGFCHQDIGVAYENKSMIDEAIKHYKEAIEIYEKHLF
;
A
#
# COMPACT_ATOMS: atom_id res chain seq x y z
N LEU A 1 -31.20 17.40 5.05
CA LEU A 1 -30.06 16.48 5.24
C LEU A 1 -29.66 15.96 3.87
N VAL A 2 -28.72 16.63 3.21
CA VAL A 2 -28.21 16.19 1.91
C VAL A 2 -27.30 15.00 2.20
N ALA A 3 -27.63 13.82 1.69
CA ALA A 3 -26.77 12.65 1.80
C ALA A 3 -25.33 13.02 1.42
N SER A 4 -24.38 12.71 2.30
CA SER A 4 -22.96 12.99 2.06
C SER A 4 -22.51 12.26 0.79
N SER A 5 -21.45 12.74 0.13
CA SER A 5 -20.92 12.08 -1.08
C SER A 5 -20.69 10.55 -0.89
N PRO A 6 -20.21 10.08 0.28
CA PRO A 6 -20.08 8.64 0.57
C PRO A 6 -21.41 7.87 0.64
N ASP A 7 -22.49 8.47 1.16
CA ASP A 7 -23.78 7.78 1.29
C ASP A 7 -24.41 7.50 -0.07
N LYS A 8 -24.35 8.48 -0.98
CA LYS A 8 -24.82 8.29 -2.36
C LYS A 8 -23.95 7.29 -3.11
N ALA A 9 -22.63 7.37 -2.96
CA ALA A 9 -21.73 6.40 -3.56
C ALA A 9 -22.08 4.97 -3.12
N LEU A 10 -22.28 4.76 -1.81
CA LEU A 10 -22.68 3.48 -1.26
C LEU A 10 -24.03 2.98 -1.82
N GLU A 11 -25.03 3.86 -1.89
CA GLU A 11 -26.35 3.55 -2.43
C GLU A 11 -26.27 3.10 -3.90
N PHE A 12 -25.62 3.90 -4.75
CA PHE A 12 -25.51 3.60 -6.18
C PHE A 12 -24.64 2.36 -6.45
N SER A 13 -23.54 2.17 -5.71
CA SER A 13 -22.70 0.97 -5.89
C SER A 13 -23.41 -0.31 -5.45
N LYS A 14 -24.21 -0.28 -4.37
CA LYS A 14 -25.05 -1.41 -3.96
C LYS A 14 -26.13 -1.73 -4.99
N LYS A 15 -26.80 -0.71 -5.55
CA LYS A 15 -27.77 -0.91 -6.62
C LYS A 15 -27.14 -1.49 -7.90
N SER A 16 -25.93 -1.03 -8.24
CA SER A 16 -25.17 -1.59 -9.35
C SER A 16 -24.80 -3.06 -9.11
N LEU A 17 -24.40 -3.40 -7.89
CA LEU A 17 -24.12 -4.79 -7.50
C LEU A 17 -25.36 -5.68 -7.67
N GLU A 18 -26.51 -5.25 -7.15
CA GLU A 18 -27.79 -5.96 -7.27
C GLU A 18 -28.15 -6.25 -8.73
N ILE A 19 -28.15 -5.24 -9.59
CA ILE A 19 -28.47 -5.40 -11.02
C ILE A 19 -27.48 -6.34 -11.72
N ARG A 20 -26.18 -6.27 -11.38
CA ARG A 20 -25.16 -7.13 -12.00
C ARG A 20 -25.31 -8.59 -11.59
N LEU A 21 -25.65 -8.86 -10.32
CA LEU A 21 -25.93 -10.22 -9.85
C LEU A 21 -27.18 -10.84 -10.50
N GLU A 22 -28.13 -10.02 -10.97
CA GLU A 22 -29.31 -10.52 -11.70
C GLU A 22 -29.01 -10.93 -13.14
N ILE A 23 -28.02 -10.31 -13.80
CA ILE A 23 -27.79 -10.45 -15.25
C ILE A 23 -26.44 -11.07 -15.61
N LEU A 24 -25.53 -11.26 -14.65
CA LEU A 24 -24.18 -11.81 -14.85
C LEU A 24 -23.93 -12.99 -13.90
N PRO A 25 -23.01 -13.90 -14.27
CA PRO A 25 -22.47 -14.89 -13.33
C PRO A 25 -21.89 -14.22 -12.09
N GLU A 26 -22.02 -14.85 -10.91
CA GLU A 26 -21.57 -14.29 -9.62
C GLU A 26 -20.08 -13.94 -9.57
N ASP A 27 -19.26 -14.60 -10.39
CA ASP A 27 -17.83 -14.34 -10.48
C ASP A 27 -17.45 -13.36 -11.59
N HIS A 28 -18.41 -12.74 -12.30
CA HIS A 28 -18.08 -11.82 -13.38
C HIS A 28 -17.24 -10.63 -12.85
N ALA A 29 -16.11 -10.31 -13.50
CA ALA A 29 -15.15 -9.31 -13.00
C ALA A 29 -15.77 -7.94 -12.66
N THR A 30 -16.85 -7.56 -13.35
CA THR A 30 -17.56 -6.31 -13.08
C THR A 30 -18.29 -6.27 -11.72
N ILE A 31 -18.62 -7.42 -11.14
CA ILE A 31 -19.13 -7.54 -9.78
C ILE A 31 -18.03 -7.17 -8.78
N GLY A 32 -16.78 -7.57 -9.07
CA GLY A 32 -15.60 -7.17 -8.30
C GLY A 32 -15.46 -5.65 -8.16
N PHE A 33 -15.70 -4.86 -9.24
CA PHE A 33 -15.64 -3.40 -9.14
C PHE A 33 -16.71 -2.84 -8.22
N CYS A 34 -17.91 -3.42 -8.25
CA CYS A 34 -18.97 -2.99 -7.34
C CYS A 34 -18.58 -3.22 -5.88
N HIS A 35 -17.98 -4.38 -5.55
CA HIS A 35 -17.47 -4.65 -4.21
C HIS A 35 -16.33 -3.70 -3.83
N HIS A 36 -15.38 -3.43 -4.73
CA HIS A 36 -14.33 -2.43 -4.49
C HIS A 36 -14.93 -1.05 -4.16
N ASP A 37 -15.87 -0.55 -4.96
CA ASP A 37 -16.45 0.78 -4.79
C ASP A 37 -17.30 0.89 -3.50
N ILE A 38 -18.00 -0.19 -3.15
CA ILE A 38 -18.68 -0.30 -1.86
C ILE A 38 -17.66 -0.25 -0.72
N GLY A 39 -16.54 -0.96 -0.85
CA GLY A 39 -15.42 -0.93 0.08
C GLY A 39 -14.87 0.49 0.28
N VAL A 40 -14.64 1.23 -0.81
CA VAL A 40 -14.21 2.63 -0.77
C VAL A 40 -15.23 3.51 -0.06
N ALA A 41 -16.52 3.32 -0.34
CA ALA A 41 -17.58 4.09 0.31
C ALA A 41 -17.63 3.84 1.82
N TYR A 42 -17.48 2.59 2.28
CA TYR A 42 -17.39 2.28 3.72
C TYR A 42 -16.10 2.80 4.36
N TYR A 43 -14.96 2.72 3.66
CA TYR A 43 -13.70 3.29 4.13
C TYR A 43 -13.82 4.80 4.38
N ASN A 44 -14.45 5.53 3.46
CA ASN A 44 -14.70 6.98 3.60
C ASN A 44 -15.67 7.32 4.73
N LYS A 45 -16.45 6.33 5.21
CA LYS A 45 -17.31 6.42 6.39
C LYS A 45 -16.63 5.91 7.66
N SER A 46 -15.35 5.54 7.59
CA SER A 46 -14.58 4.92 8.67
C SER A 46 -15.19 3.60 9.19
N MET A 47 -16.00 2.93 8.36
CA MET A 47 -16.58 1.61 8.62
C MET A 47 -15.60 0.55 8.10
N PHE A 48 -14.53 0.34 8.84
CA PHE A 48 -13.35 -0.42 8.36
C PHE A 48 -13.62 -1.91 8.19
N ASP A 49 -14.42 -2.54 9.05
CA ASP A 49 -14.74 -3.96 8.94
C ASP A 49 -15.57 -4.25 7.69
N GLU A 50 -16.57 -3.41 7.41
CA GLU A 50 -17.37 -3.51 6.19
C GLU A 50 -16.55 -3.21 4.94
N ALA A 51 -15.63 -2.23 5.01
CA ALA A 51 -14.72 -1.95 3.91
C ALA A 51 -13.83 -3.16 3.59
N ILE A 52 -13.17 -3.75 4.60
CA ILE A 52 -12.33 -4.94 4.45
C ILE A 52 -13.15 -6.10 3.88
N LYS A 53 -14.36 -6.33 4.37
CA LYS A 53 -15.24 -7.39 3.87
C LYS A 53 -15.45 -7.26 2.36
N HIS A 54 -15.83 -6.08 1.89
CA HIS A 54 -16.10 -5.86 0.47
C HIS A 54 -14.83 -5.87 -0.39
N TYR A 55 -13.69 -5.36 0.10
CA TYR A 55 -12.43 -5.53 -0.60
C TYR A 55 -12.03 -7.01 -0.74
N LYS A 56 -12.29 -7.85 0.28
CA LYS A 56 -12.05 -9.30 0.20
C LYS A 56 -12.98 -10.00 -0.81
N GLU A 57 -14.26 -9.63 -0.84
CA GLU A 57 -15.19 -10.13 -1.88
C GLU A 57 -14.69 -9.77 -3.29
N ALA A 58 -14.19 -8.55 -3.49
CA ALA A 58 -13.58 -8.14 -4.77
C ALA A 58 -12.32 -8.96 -5.10
N ILE A 59 -11.43 -9.19 -4.13
CA ILE A 59 -10.22 -10.01 -4.26
C ILE A 59 -10.58 -11.43 -4.70
N GLU A 60 -11.54 -12.09 -4.05
CA GLU A 60 -11.96 -13.46 -4.38
C GLU A 60 -12.49 -13.58 -5.81
N ILE A 61 -13.18 -12.56 -6.31
CA ILE A 61 -13.62 -12.49 -7.71
C ILE A 61 -12.41 -12.32 -8.61
N TYR A 62 -11.56 -11.33 -8.37
CA TYR A 62 -10.44 -11.04 -9.25
C TYR A 62 -9.42 -12.17 -9.32
N GLU A 63 -9.17 -12.92 -8.24
CA GLU A 63 -8.29 -14.09 -8.24
C GLU A 63 -8.68 -15.14 -9.29
N LYS A 64 -9.97 -15.26 -9.62
CA LYS A 64 -10.47 -16.16 -10.67
C LYS A 64 -10.18 -15.67 -12.09
N HIS A 65 -9.92 -14.38 -12.26
CA HIS A 65 -9.78 -13.70 -13.56
C HIS A 65 -8.35 -13.20 -13.85
N LEU A 66 -7.40 -13.36 -12.93
CA LEU A 66 -6.03 -12.82 -13.06
C LEU A 66 -5.22 -13.38 -14.24
N PHE A 67 -5.61 -14.55 -14.75
CA PHE A 67 -4.92 -15.24 -15.84
C PHE A 67 -5.75 -15.30 -17.12
N ASP A 68 -6.90 -14.62 -17.15
CA ASP A 68 -7.70 -14.54 -18.36
C ASP A 68 -7.06 -13.53 -19.31
N GLU A 69 -6.54 -13.98 -20.45
CA GLU A 69 -5.81 -13.14 -21.41
C GLU A 69 -6.71 -12.08 -22.07
N GLU A 70 -8.03 -12.16 -21.88
CA GLU A 70 -9.00 -11.09 -22.18
C GLU A 70 -8.95 -9.91 -21.16
N GLU A 71 -7.82 -9.74 -20.46
CA GLU A 71 -7.47 -8.65 -19.52
C GLU A 71 -7.80 -7.23 -20.06
N TYR A 72 -7.93 -7.10 -21.38
CA TYR A 72 -8.06 -5.83 -22.09
C TYR A 72 -9.35 -5.04 -21.84
N GLN A 73 -10.40 -5.60 -21.24
CA GLN A 73 -11.66 -4.85 -21.09
C GLN A 73 -11.83 -4.11 -19.76
N PHE A 74 -11.09 -4.44 -18.69
CA PHE A 74 -11.53 -4.01 -17.35
C PHE A 74 -10.47 -3.57 -16.32
N ASN A 75 -9.16 -3.52 -16.59
CA ASN A 75 -8.15 -3.15 -15.56
C ASN A 75 -8.25 -4.00 -14.27
N VAL A 76 -8.62 -5.28 -14.38
CA VAL A 76 -8.84 -6.19 -13.23
C VAL A 76 -7.62 -6.25 -12.32
N ARG A 77 -6.42 -6.42 -12.90
CA ARG A 77 -5.18 -6.49 -12.15
C ARG A 77 -4.91 -5.21 -11.33
N GLU A 78 -5.23 -4.05 -11.88
CA GLU A 78 -5.05 -2.77 -11.20
C GLU A 78 -5.95 -2.69 -9.96
N VAL A 79 -7.25 -2.95 -10.12
CA VAL A 79 -8.18 -2.87 -8.99
C VAL A 79 -7.96 -3.99 -7.98
N TYR A 80 -7.49 -5.16 -8.42
CA TYR A 80 -7.02 -6.21 -7.53
C TYR A 80 -5.88 -5.72 -6.62
N GLY A 81 -4.88 -5.04 -7.19
CA GLY A 81 -3.80 -4.41 -6.42
C GLY A 81 -4.33 -3.32 -5.47
N LEU A 82 -5.27 -2.49 -5.92
CA LEU A 82 -5.88 -1.44 -5.09
C LEU A 82 -6.65 -2.01 -3.89
N CYS A 83 -7.36 -3.14 -4.04
CA CYS A 83 -8.03 -3.79 -2.91
C CYS A 83 -7.03 -4.18 -1.81
N HIS A 84 -5.88 -4.77 -2.18
CA HIS A 84 -4.83 -5.10 -1.21
C HIS A 84 -4.25 -3.83 -0.57
N SER A 85 -3.95 -2.79 -1.36
CA SER A 85 -3.46 -1.51 -0.84
C SER A 85 -4.44 -0.82 0.12
N ASN A 86 -5.74 -0.84 -0.19
CA ASN A 86 -6.77 -0.25 0.65
C ASN A 86 -6.92 -1.00 1.97
N ILE A 87 -6.86 -2.34 1.94
CA ILE A 87 -6.85 -3.15 3.17
C ILE A 87 -5.58 -2.85 3.99
N ALA A 88 -4.41 -2.77 3.36
CA ALA A 88 -3.17 -2.41 4.04
C ALA A 88 -3.30 -1.06 4.75
N GLY A 89 -3.81 -0.03 4.07
CA GLY A 89 -4.02 1.30 4.66
C GLY A 89 -5.03 1.32 5.81
N ILE A 90 -6.04 0.44 5.80
CA ILE A 90 -6.94 0.26 6.95
C ILE A 90 -6.18 -0.32 8.14
N TYR A 91 -5.42 -1.38 7.93
CA TYR A 91 -4.64 -2.00 9.00
C TYR A 91 -3.56 -1.05 9.55
N THR A 92 -2.98 -0.18 8.72
CA THR A 92 -2.05 0.84 9.19
C THR A 92 -2.72 1.85 10.12
N LYS A 93 -3.97 2.22 9.85
CA LYS A 93 -4.78 3.08 10.75
C LYS A 93 -5.18 2.39 12.04
N GLN A 94 -5.16 1.06 12.07
CA GLN A 94 -5.43 0.24 13.25
C GLN A 94 -4.14 -0.17 13.98
N ASP A 95 -2.97 0.32 13.54
CA ASP A 95 -1.65 -0.05 14.05
C ASP A 95 -1.32 -1.56 13.94
N ASP A 96 -2.02 -2.29 13.06
CA ASP A 96 -1.73 -3.69 12.73
C ASP A 96 -0.73 -3.74 11.56
N TYR A 97 0.56 -3.60 11.90
CA TYR A 97 1.62 -3.54 10.90
C TYR A 97 1.94 -4.90 10.28
N ASP A 98 1.64 -6.02 10.96
CA ASP A 98 1.80 -7.36 10.40
C ASP A 98 0.81 -7.57 9.25
N SER A 99 -0.45 -7.21 9.45
CA SER A 99 -1.46 -7.24 8.38
C SER A 99 -1.14 -6.21 7.30
N THR A 100 -0.71 -4.99 7.67
CA THR A 100 -0.26 -3.97 6.71
C THR A 100 0.82 -4.52 5.78
N PHE A 101 1.88 -5.11 6.35
CA PHE A 101 3.00 -5.67 5.61
C PHE A 101 2.54 -6.75 4.64
N ASN A 102 1.73 -7.71 5.11
CA ASN A 102 1.22 -8.80 4.28
C ASN A 102 0.40 -8.32 3.09
N PHE A 103 -0.51 -7.37 3.29
CA PHE A 103 -1.33 -6.83 2.21
C PHE A 103 -0.53 -5.92 1.27
N LYS A 104 0.41 -5.12 1.78
CA LYS A 104 1.30 -4.30 0.94
C LYS A 104 2.22 -5.17 0.07
N MET A 105 2.77 -6.27 0.60
CA MET A 105 3.57 -7.24 -0.18
C MET A 105 2.77 -7.83 -1.36
N LYS A 106 1.49 -8.16 -1.12
CA LYS A 106 0.59 -8.62 -2.19
C LYS A 106 0.35 -7.53 -3.21
N ALA A 107 0.03 -6.31 -2.79
CA ALA A 107 -0.18 -5.18 -3.69
C ALA A 107 1.05 -4.92 -4.59
N LEU A 108 2.26 -4.91 -4.03
CA LEU A 108 3.51 -4.74 -4.79
C LEU A 108 3.77 -5.86 -5.80
N SER A 109 3.34 -7.09 -5.50
CA SER A 109 3.45 -8.22 -6.43
C SER A 109 2.45 -8.14 -7.60
N ILE A 110 1.40 -7.35 -7.44
CA ILE A 110 0.34 -7.14 -8.44
C ILE A 110 0.59 -5.87 -9.27
N ASP A 111 1.17 -4.84 -8.67
CA ASP A 111 1.38 -3.57 -9.36
C ASP A 111 2.37 -3.71 -10.53
N LYS A 112 2.01 -3.15 -11.69
CA LYS A 112 2.79 -3.27 -12.93
C LYS A 112 4.20 -2.69 -12.80
N LYS A 113 4.39 -1.66 -11.97
CA LYS A 113 5.65 -0.95 -11.74
C LYS A 113 6.54 -1.65 -10.73
N THR A 114 6.03 -2.61 -9.95
CA THR A 114 6.82 -3.25 -8.89
C THR A 114 6.81 -4.78 -8.95
N ARG A 115 5.95 -5.40 -9.77
CA ARG A 115 5.86 -6.86 -9.89
C ARG A 115 7.15 -7.55 -10.36
N TYR A 116 8.05 -6.81 -11.01
CA TYR A 116 9.34 -7.32 -11.48
C TYR A 116 10.43 -7.30 -10.39
N LEU A 117 10.18 -6.63 -9.25
CA LEU A 117 11.08 -6.66 -8.12
C LEU A 117 11.15 -8.08 -7.54
N THR A 118 12.32 -8.44 -7.03
CA THR A 118 12.53 -9.63 -6.21
C THR A 118 11.74 -9.52 -4.91
N GLU A 119 11.53 -10.65 -4.23
CA GLU A 119 10.82 -10.65 -2.94
C GLU A 119 11.53 -9.79 -1.89
N LYS A 120 12.87 -9.81 -1.85
CA LYS A 120 13.65 -8.95 -0.93
C LYS A 120 13.51 -7.47 -1.24
N GLU A 121 13.47 -7.09 -2.52
CA GLU A 121 13.25 -5.69 -2.91
C GLU A 121 11.85 -5.20 -2.51
N LYS A 122 10.82 -6.05 -2.67
CA LYS A 122 9.46 -5.73 -2.20
C LYS A 122 9.39 -5.65 -0.68
N GLU A 123 10.03 -6.57 0.03
CA GLU A 123 10.12 -6.56 1.49
C GLU A 123 10.76 -5.26 2.01
N ALA A 124 11.89 -4.87 1.41
CA ALA A 124 12.54 -3.60 1.72
C ALA A 124 11.62 -2.40 1.44
N GLN A 125 10.89 -2.41 0.32
CA GLN A 125 9.94 -1.35 0.00
C GLN A 125 8.77 -1.31 0.99
N CYS A 126 8.22 -2.45 1.39
CA CYS A 126 7.17 -2.52 2.39
C CYS A 126 7.60 -1.92 3.73
N PHE A 127 8.78 -2.30 4.22
CA PHE A 127 9.31 -1.71 5.45
C PHE A 127 9.58 -0.22 5.32
N PHE A 128 10.08 0.23 4.16
CA PHE A 128 10.30 1.65 3.90
C PHE A 128 8.98 2.44 3.98
N ASP A 129 7.96 2.00 3.23
CA ASP A 129 6.66 2.69 3.19
C ASP A 129 5.97 2.74 4.57
N ILE A 130 6.06 1.64 5.34
CA ILE A 130 5.49 1.61 6.71
C ILE A 130 6.27 2.57 7.61
N GLY A 131 7.59 2.62 7.50
CA GLY A 131 8.43 3.55 8.24
C GLY A 131 8.11 5.01 7.92
N GLU A 132 7.99 5.35 6.62
CA GLU A 132 7.64 6.69 6.13
C GLU A 132 6.28 7.16 6.68
N GLU A 133 5.25 6.31 6.64
CA GLU A 133 3.91 6.67 7.15
C GLU A 133 3.89 6.92 8.68
N LEU A 134 4.87 6.37 9.40
CA LEU A 134 4.98 6.49 10.85
C LEU A 134 5.87 7.65 11.31
N LEU A 135 6.60 8.33 10.42
CA LEU A 135 7.57 9.38 10.81
C LEU A 135 7.01 10.42 11.77
N ASP A 136 5.81 10.92 11.47
CA ASP A 136 5.11 11.95 12.26
C ASP A 136 4.20 11.38 13.37
N LYS A 137 3.93 10.07 13.35
CA LYS A 137 2.99 9.41 14.28
C LYS A 137 3.71 8.71 15.43
N ASP A 138 4.78 8.00 15.12
CA ASP A 138 5.53 7.12 16.01
C ASP A 138 6.97 6.97 15.49
N SER A 139 7.83 7.92 15.86
CA SER A 139 9.20 7.96 15.36
C SER A 139 10.06 6.77 15.81
N ASP A 140 9.67 6.07 16.89
CA ASP A 140 10.34 4.84 17.33
C ASP A 140 10.07 3.69 16.37
N LYS A 141 8.81 3.48 15.99
CA LYS A 141 8.49 2.47 14.97
C LYS A 141 8.96 2.88 13.58
N ALA A 142 8.92 4.16 13.24
CA ALA A 142 9.50 4.65 11.99
C ALA A 142 10.98 4.25 11.89
N LEU A 143 11.76 4.48 12.95
CA LEU A 143 13.15 4.03 13.02
C LEU A 143 13.28 2.51 12.88
N GLU A 144 12.44 1.73 13.55
CA GLU A 144 12.46 0.27 13.47
C GLU A 144 12.27 -0.22 12.02
N PHE A 145 11.19 0.21 11.37
CA PHE A 145 10.85 -0.24 10.02
C PHE A 145 11.81 0.29 8.96
N THR A 146 12.17 1.57 9.01
CA THR A 146 13.14 2.13 8.04
C THR A 146 14.53 1.50 8.20
N LYS A 147 14.95 1.10 9.41
CA LYS A 147 16.20 0.36 9.62
C LYS A 147 16.14 -1.07 9.06
N LYS A 148 15.02 -1.79 9.18
CA LYS A 148 14.82 -3.09 8.50
C LYS A 148 14.92 -2.94 6.99
N SER A 149 14.33 -1.90 6.41
CA SER A 149 14.47 -1.60 4.99
C SER A 149 15.92 -1.34 4.58
N LEU A 150 16.62 -0.50 5.36
CA LEU A 150 18.03 -0.19 5.15
C LEU A 150 18.92 -1.45 5.18
N GLU A 151 18.72 -2.32 6.18
CA GLU A 151 19.47 -3.57 6.32
C GLU A 151 19.31 -4.46 5.08
N ILE A 152 18.08 -4.66 4.60
CA ILE A 152 17.83 -5.46 3.39
C ILE A 152 18.45 -4.78 2.16
N ARG A 153 18.27 -3.46 2.00
CA ARG A 153 18.83 -2.72 0.86
C ARG A 153 20.36 -2.82 0.82
N LEU A 154 21.05 -2.75 1.96
CA LEU A 154 22.50 -2.95 2.05
C LEU A 154 22.92 -4.39 1.72
N GLU A 155 22.06 -5.38 1.93
CA GLU A 155 22.34 -6.77 1.57
C GLU A 155 22.23 -7.00 0.05
N ILE A 156 21.27 -6.36 -0.61
CA ILE A 156 20.89 -6.69 -2.01
C ILE A 156 21.27 -5.63 -3.05
N LEU A 157 21.71 -4.44 -2.65
CA LEU A 157 22.04 -3.33 -3.55
C LEU A 157 23.48 -2.84 -3.34
N PRO A 158 24.10 -2.18 -4.33
CA PRO A 158 25.34 -1.44 -4.13
C PRO A 158 25.20 -0.41 -3.01
N GLU A 159 26.26 -0.18 -2.22
CA GLU A 159 26.24 0.72 -1.06
C GLU A 159 25.85 2.17 -1.41
N ASP A 160 26.07 2.59 -2.65
CA ASP A 160 25.70 3.91 -3.14
C ASP A 160 24.32 3.96 -3.83
N HIS A 161 23.52 2.89 -3.78
CA HIS A 161 22.21 2.90 -4.42
C HIS A 161 21.29 3.97 -3.81
N VAL A 162 20.62 4.76 -4.66
CA VAL A 162 19.84 5.95 -4.23
C VAL A 162 18.78 5.66 -3.15
N THR A 163 18.21 4.46 -3.15
CA THR A 163 17.21 4.04 -2.16
C THR A 163 17.78 3.82 -0.75
N ILE A 164 19.08 3.56 -0.61
CA ILE A 164 19.78 3.56 0.68
C ILE A 164 19.82 5.00 1.23
N GLY A 165 20.05 5.98 0.35
CA GLY A 165 19.97 7.40 0.70
C GLY A 165 18.58 7.78 1.25
N PHE A 166 17.50 7.33 0.62
CA PHE A 166 16.14 7.56 1.13
C PHE A 166 15.94 7.00 2.55
N CYS A 167 16.44 5.80 2.83
CA CYS A 167 16.39 5.24 4.19
C CYS A 167 17.13 6.10 5.20
N HIS A 168 18.34 6.58 4.86
CA HIS A 168 19.10 7.46 5.74
C HIS A 168 18.41 8.80 5.97
N GLN A 169 17.79 9.39 4.96
CA GLN A 169 17.00 10.59 5.10
C GLN A 169 15.87 10.40 6.12
N ASP A 170 15.07 9.34 5.98
CA ASP A 170 13.93 9.09 6.86
C ASP A 170 14.35 8.73 8.29
N ILE A 171 15.45 7.98 8.44
CA ILE A 171 16.06 7.75 9.76
C ILE A 171 16.50 9.08 10.39
N GLY A 172 17.07 9.99 9.59
CA GLY A 172 17.42 11.34 10.03
C GLY A 172 16.22 12.11 10.54
N VAL A 173 15.12 12.12 9.78
CA VAL A 173 13.84 12.76 10.16
C VAL A 173 13.29 12.17 11.45
N ALA A 174 13.33 10.85 11.60
CA ALA A 174 12.84 10.20 12.80
C ALA A 174 13.68 10.56 14.05
N TYR A 175 15.00 10.70 13.92
CA TYR A 175 15.84 11.21 15.02
C TYR A 175 15.60 12.69 15.31
N GLU A 176 15.36 13.51 14.29
CA GLU A 176 14.99 14.93 14.46
C GLU A 176 13.68 15.08 15.24
N ASN A 177 12.64 14.31 14.88
CA ASN A 177 11.36 14.27 15.60
C ASN A 177 11.54 13.85 17.08
N LYS A 178 12.58 13.05 17.36
CA LYS A 178 13.00 12.67 18.73
C LYS A 178 13.94 13.68 19.41
N SER A 179 14.25 14.81 18.77
CA SER A 179 15.23 15.81 19.23
C SER A 179 16.67 15.27 19.41
N MET A 180 17.00 14.17 18.73
CA MET A 180 18.32 13.54 18.70
C MET A 180 19.12 14.10 17.52
N ILE A 181 19.55 15.36 17.67
CA ILE A 181 20.07 16.16 16.55
C ILE A 181 21.39 15.62 16.00
N ASP A 182 22.29 15.12 16.86
CA ASP A 182 23.60 14.62 16.41
C ASP A 182 23.43 13.34 15.55
N GLU A 183 22.52 12.45 15.95
CA GLU A 183 22.16 11.25 15.21
C GLU A 183 21.47 11.59 13.89
N ALA A 184 20.56 12.57 13.89
CA ALA A 184 19.91 13.06 12.68
C ALA A 184 20.94 13.59 11.67
N ILE A 185 21.85 14.46 12.11
CA ILE A 185 22.92 15.02 11.27
C ILE A 185 23.79 13.91 10.68
N LYS A 186 24.14 12.88 11.47
CA LYS A 186 24.92 11.75 10.96
C LYS A 186 24.21 11.11 9.77
N HIS A 187 22.92 10.79 9.90
CA HIS A 187 22.18 10.12 8.84
C HIS A 187 21.91 11.01 7.62
N TYR A 188 21.69 12.32 7.82
CA TYR A 188 21.60 13.24 6.69
C TYR A 188 22.91 13.34 5.91
N LYS A 189 24.07 13.27 6.56
CA LYS A 189 25.36 13.23 5.86
C LYS A 189 25.51 11.99 5.00
N GLU A 190 25.18 10.81 5.53
CA GLU A 190 25.18 9.56 4.75
C GLU A 190 24.27 9.65 3.52
N ALA A 191 23.06 10.20 3.67
CA ALA A 191 22.14 10.40 2.55
C ALA A 191 22.71 11.35 1.49
N ILE A 192 23.31 12.48 1.90
CA ILE A 192 23.93 13.46 1.00
C ILE A 192 25.11 12.83 0.25
N GLU A 193 26.00 12.10 0.93
CA GLU A 193 27.14 11.42 0.30
C GLU A 193 26.70 10.42 -0.77
N ILE A 194 25.58 9.73 -0.56
CA ILE A 194 24.97 8.86 -1.58
C ILE A 194 24.45 9.71 -2.74
N TYR A 195 23.65 10.75 -2.50
CA TYR A 195 23.06 11.56 -3.56
C TYR A 195 24.12 12.29 -4.42
N GLU A 196 25.24 12.71 -3.82
CA GLU A 196 26.37 13.32 -4.54
C GLU A 196 27.01 12.39 -5.56
N LYS A 197 26.98 11.07 -5.34
CA LYS A 197 27.50 10.10 -6.31
C LYS A 197 26.60 9.92 -7.53
N HIS A 198 25.34 10.35 -7.47
CA HIS A 198 24.35 10.25 -8.56
C HIS A 198 24.08 11.59 -9.26
N LEU A 199 24.83 12.65 -8.94
CA LEU A 199 24.62 14.00 -9.45
C LEU A 199 25.21 14.27 -10.85
N PHE A 200 25.88 13.31 -11.50
CA PHE A 200 26.49 13.46 -12.83
C PHE A 200 26.33 12.23 -13.73
#